data_AF-A0A0B8QCK7-F1
#
_entry.id   AF-A0A0B8QCK7-F1
#
_cell.length_a   1.000
_cell.length_b   1.000
_cell.length_c   1.000
_cell.angle_alpha   90.00
_cell.angle_beta   90.00
_cell.angle_gamma   90.00
#
_symmetry.space_group_name_H-M   'P 1'
#
loop_
_entity.id
_entity.type
_entity.pdbx_description
1 polymer ?
#
loop_
_entity_poly.entity_id
_entity_poly.type
_entity_poly.pdbx_seq_one_letter_code
_entity_poly.pdbx_strand_id
1 'polypeptide(L)'
;MTLGSGDNLVLGGMGNDTITTFTGDDVVVGDNGEVVVSNGVVRLIQSSDADESTTGDDTIKVGTGSDRVIAGLGDDSVMSDSGDSHVLADNGFLSYNADGHLILARTTQETLGGDDEVTLGEGDNTVIGGKGNDVITTANGMDHIIGDNGQIQYDSNGILVQAKTTTFDQAARILSMLPTVRTWC
;
A
#
# COMPACT_ATOMS: atom_id res chain seq x y z
N MET A 1 11.08 12.80 7.71
CA MET A 1 11.05 13.91 6.75
C MET A 1 9.64 14.43 6.53
N THR A 2 9.50 15.73 6.22
CA THR A 2 8.23 16.35 5.80
C THR A 2 8.46 17.06 4.49
N LEU A 3 7.64 16.76 3.49
CA LEU A 3 7.71 17.31 2.14
C LEU A 3 6.65 18.41 1.96
N GLY A 4 6.69 19.11 0.83
CA GLY A 4 5.69 20.13 0.50
C GLY A 4 4.49 19.55 -0.25
N SER A 5 3.55 20.42 -0.62
CA SER A 5 2.54 20.11 -1.64
C SER A 5 3.17 19.85 -3.02
N GLY A 6 2.40 19.17 -3.88
CA GLY A 6 2.80 18.68 -5.19
C GLY A 6 3.13 17.19 -5.13
N ASP A 7 3.29 16.57 -6.30
CA ASP A 7 3.60 15.14 -6.40
C ASP A 7 5.03 14.87 -5.92
N ASN A 8 5.18 14.01 -4.91
CA ASN A 8 6.47 13.61 -4.34
C ASN A 8 6.80 12.15 -4.65
N LEU A 9 8.09 11.84 -4.78
CA LEU A 9 8.62 10.48 -4.81
C LEU A 9 9.61 10.33 -3.65
N VAL A 10 9.34 9.39 -2.75
CA VAL A 10 10.10 9.17 -1.51
C VAL A 10 10.49 7.71 -1.38
N LEU A 11 11.75 7.49 -0.99
CA LEU A 11 12.27 6.21 -0.50
C LEU A 11 12.87 6.52 0.88
N GLY A 12 12.36 5.93 1.96
CA GLY A 12 12.87 6.16 3.32
C GLY A 12 14.23 5.50 3.54
N GLY A 13 14.32 4.20 3.23
CA GLY A 13 15.57 3.46 3.19
C GLY A 13 15.66 2.36 4.24
N MET A 14 16.67 2.39 5.10
CA MET A 14 16.85 1.35 6.13
C MET A 14 16.45 1.88 7.50
N GLY A 15 15.75 1.05 8.26
CA GLY A 15 15.32 1.35 9.62
C GLY A 15 14.18 2.37 9.67
N ASN A 16 13.74 2.69 10.89
CA ASN A 16 12.50 3.42 11.11
C ASN A 16 12.50 4.82 10.50
N ASP A 17 11.60 5.04 9.55
CA ASP A 17 11.38 6.30 8.88
C ASP A 17 10.08 6.97 9.31
N THR A 18 10.08 8.30 9.29
CA THR A 18 8.85 9.08 9.50
C THR A 18 8.66 9.96 8.28
N ILE A 19 7.68 9.69 7.44
CA ILE A 19 7.47 10.37 6.16
C ILE A 19 6.14 11.13 6.23
N THR A 20 6.14 12.38 5.80
CA THR A 20 4.91 13.16 5.68
C THR A 20 4.90 13.93 4.36
N THR A 21 3.91 13.67 3.52
CA THR A 21 3.57 14.50 2.36
C THR A 21 2.27 15.27 2.63
N PHE A 22 1.86 16.12 1.70
CA PHE A 22 0.61 16.89 1.80
C PHE A 22 -0.28 16.61 0.59
N THR A 23 -0.61 17.62 -0.19
CA THR A 23 -1.47 17.45 -1.37
C THR A 23 -0.64 17.01 -2.58
N GLY A 24 -1.16 16.15 -3.44
CA GLY A 24 -0.47 15.69 -4.65
C GLY A 24 -0.64 14.18 -4.81
N ASP A 25 -0.29 13.64 -5.97
CA ASP A 25 -0.28 12.18 -6.17
C ASP A 25 1.11 11.66 -5.76
N ASP A 26 1.25 11.22 -4.51
CA ASP A 26 2.55 10.86 -3.95
C ASP A 26 2.91 9.38 -4.18
N VAL A 27 4.21 9.10 -4.24
CA VAL A 27 4.77 7.75 -4.22
C VAL A 27 5.72 7.64 -3.05
N VAL A 28 5.45 6.70 -2.14
CA VAL A 28 6.27 6.46 -0.95
C VAL A 28 6.62 4.98 -0.86
N VAL A 29 7.91 4.69 -0.70
CA VAL A 29 8.39 3.43 -0.14
C VAL A 29 9.02 3.77 1.21
N GLY A 30 8.52 3.19 2.29
CA GLY A 30 9.08 3.39 3.64
C GLY A 30 10.49 2.82 3.71
N ASP A 31 10.61 1.56 3.35
CA ASP A 31 11.89 0.83 3.30
C ASP A 31 12.72 1.06 2.01
N ASN A 32 13.75 0.22 1.83
CA ASN A 32 14.51 0.15 0.59
C ASN A 32 13.60 -0.31 -0.56
N GLY A 33 13.67 0.38 -1.69
CA GLY A 33 12.88 -0.01 -2.85
C GLY A 33 13.34 0.58 -4.18
N GLU A 34 12.57 0.25 -5.20
CA GLU A 34 12.74 0.73 -6.56
C GLU A 34 11.42 1.27 -7.09
N VAL A 35 11.48 2.44 -7.73
CA VAL A 35 10.37 3.01 -8.49
C VAL A 35 10.80 3.23 -9.93
N VAL A 36 10.11 2.56 -10.84
CA VAL A 36 10.34 2.67 -12.28
C VAL A 36 9.31 3.63 -12.88
N VAL A 37 9.79 4.74 -13.42
CA VAL A 37 8.97 5.73 -14.13
C VAL A 37 9.31 5.70 -15.63
N SER A 38 8.28 5.65 -16.47
CA SER A 38 8.44 5.67 -17.93
C SER A 38 7.47 6.67 -18.54
N ASN A 39 8.02 7.63 -19.31
CA ASN A 39 7.25 8.72 -19.93
C ASN A 39 6.40 9.52 -18.94
N GLY A 40 6.89 9.71 -17.71
CA GLY A 40 6.18 10.44 -16.65
C GLY A 40 5.11 9.62 -15.93
N VAL A 41 4.95 8.33 -16.24
CA VAL A 41 3.99 7.42 -15.60
C VAL A 41 4.75 6.40 -14.76
N VAL A 42 4.37 6.23 -13.50
CA VAL A 42 4.87 5.15 -12.63
C VAL A 42 4.48 3.81 -13.25
N ARG A 43 5.42 2.88 -13.35
CA ARG A 43 5.21 1.53 -13.92
C ARG A 43 5.34 0.43 -12.90
N LEU A 44 6.24 0.62 -11.95
CA LEU A 44 6.54 -0.32 -10.90
C LEU A 44 6.95 0.45 -9.65
N ILE A 45 6.43 0.02 -8.51
CA ILE A 45 6.93 0.35 -7.18
C ILE A 45 7.15 -1.00 -6.52
N GLN A 46 8.33 -1.23 -5.96
CA GLN A 46 8.62 -2.45 -5.21
C GLN A 46 9.52 -2.14 -4.02
N SER A 47 9.28 -2.79 -2.89
CA SER A 47 10.29 -2.88 -1.85
C SER A 47 11.31 -3.97 -2.19
N SER A 48 12.50 -3.85 -1.63
CA SER A 48 13.66 -4.70 -1.96
C SER A 48 14.18 -5.54 -0.80
N ASP A 49 13.58 -5.41 0.38
CA ASP A 49 13.99 -6.12 1.57
C ASP A 49 13.67 -7.62 1.46
N ALA A 50 14.71 -8.43 1.65
CA ALA A 50 14.64 -9.89 1.55
C ALA A 50 14.72 -10.58 2.92
N ASP A 51 15.12 -9.84 3.95
CA ASP A 51 15.24 -10.25 5.34
C ASP A 51 15.05 -9.05 6.27
N GLU A 52 15.04 -9.30 7.58
CA GLU A 52 14.84 -8.29 8.64
C GLU A 52 16.12 -7.49 8.98
N SER A 53 17.19 -7.54 8.16
CA SER A 53 18.43 -6.83 8.51
C SER A 53 18.38 -5.32 8.22
N THR A 54 17.44 -4.90 7.39
CA THR A 54 17.26 -3.50 6.94
C THR A 54 15.87 -2.92 7.21
N THR A 55 14.96 -3.75 7.74
CA THR A 55 13.60 -3.42 8.18
C THR A 55 13.58 -2.27 9.19
N GLY A 56 12.44 -1.57 9.27
CA GLY A 56 12.15 -0.57 10.28
C GLY A 56 10.66 -0.40 10.48
N ASP A 57 10.25 0.06 11.67
CA ASP A 57 8.86 0.42 11.91
C ASP A 57 8.62 1.85 11.39
N ASP A 58 7.90 1.97 10.28
CA ASP A 58 7.73 3.23 9.56
C ASP A 58 6.43 3.95 9.92
N THR A 59 6.48 5.28 9.94
CA THR A 59 5.30 6.13 10.06
C THR A 59 5.15 6.98 8.81
N ILE A 60 4.17 6.63 7.98
CA ILE A 60 3.93 7.25 6.68
C ILE A 60 2.58 7.97 6.71
N LYS A 61 2.62 9.30 6.57
CA LYS A 61 1.43 10.11 6.33
C LYS A 61 1.47 10.70 4.93
N VAL A 62 0.58 10.25 4.07
CA VAL A 62 0.26 10.92 2.81
C VAL A 62 -0.97 11.82 3.02
N GLY A 63 -1.05 12.92 2.28
CA GLY A 63 -2.15 13.88 2.47
C GLY A 63 -3.33 13.56 1.55
N THR A 64 -3.64 14.48 0.65
CA THR A 64 -4.77 14.32 -0.28
C THR A 64 -4.25 14.07 -1.70
N GLY A 65 -4.81 13.08 -2.38
CA GLY A 65 -4.44 12.74 -3.76
C GLY A 65 -4.52 11.24 -4.00
N SER A 66 -4.07 10.81 -5.19
CA SER A 66 -4.03 9.38 -5.53
C SER A 66 -2.66 8.81 -5.18
N ASP A 67 -2.50 8.43 -3.92
CA ASP A 67 -1.22 8.06 -3.33
C ASP A 67 -0.87 6.59 -3.54
N ARG A 68 0.43 6.28 -3.58
CA ARG A 68 0.96 4.92 -3.78
C ARG A 68 2.00 4.64 -2.71
N VAL A 69 1.69 3.74 -1.79
CA VAL A 69 2.52 3.45 -0.62
C VAL A 69 2.89 1.97 -0.58
N ILE A 70 4.15 1.68 -0.31
CA ILE A 70 4.62 0.39 0.22
C ILE A 70 5.34 0.74 1.51
N ALA A 71 4.87 0.28 2.68
CA ALA A 71 5.53 0.65 3.94
C ALA A 71 6.84 -0.14 4.08
N GLY A 72 6.81 -1.46 4.20
CA GLY A 72 8.07 -2.20 4.27
C GLY A 72 7.94 -3.58 4.87
N LEU A 73 8.99 -4.07 5.51
CA LEU A 73 8.83 -5.00 6.63
C LEU A 73 8.89 -4.18 7.91
N GLY A 74 8.15 -4.60 8.94
CA GLY A 74 8.16 -3.95 10.24
C GLY A 74 6.74 -3.73 10.72
N ASP A 75 6.58 -3.17 11.92
CA ASP A 75 5.25 -2.76 12.39
C ASP A 75 4.97 -1.34 11.86
N ASP A 76 4.26 -1.22 10.73
CA ASP A 76 4.12 0.05 10.02
C ASP A 76 2.81 0.79 10.32
N SER A 77 2.85 2.12 10.21
CA SER A 77 1.68 2.99 10.31
C SER A 77 1.51 3.84 9.05
N VAL A 78 0.40 3.64 8.33
CA VAL A 78 0.09 4.37 7.10
C VAL A 78 -1.22 5.14 7.25
N MET A 79 -1.18 6.44 6.95
CA MET A 79 -2.35 7.33 6.97
C MET A 79 -2.49 8.11 5.66
N SER A 80 -3.71 8.19 5.11
CA SER A 80 -4.08 9.14 4.04
C SER A 80 -5.24 10.05 4.47
N ASP A 81 -5.26 11.30 4.01
CA ASP A 81 -6.35 12.24 4.33
C ASP A 81 -7.56 12.01 3.39
N SER A 82 -7.34 11.81 2.07
CA SER A 82 -8.38 11.45 1.09
C SER A 82 -7.81 11.18 -0.31
N GLY A 83 -8.56 10.49 -1.17
CA GLY A 83 -8.26 10.22 -2.57
C GLY A 83 -7.99 8.73 -2.81
N ASP A 84 -7.88 8.33 -4.07
CA ASP A 84 -7.80 6.92 -4.45
C ASP A 84 -6.38 6.39 -4.19
N SER A 85 -6.18 5.74 -3.04
CA SER A 85 -4.84 5.31 -2.60
C SER A 85 -4.60 3.82 -2.84
N HIS A 86 -3.37 3.46 -3.22
CA HIS A 86 -2.89 2.08 -3.26
C HIS A 86 -1.84 1.86 -2.19
N VAL A 87 -2.11 0.95 -1.26
CA VAL A 87 -1.24 0.69 -0.10
C VAL A 87 -0.91 -0.79 -0.01
N LEU A 88 0.37 -1.10 0.08
CA LEU A 88 0.86 -2.35 0.66
C LEU A 88 1.45 -1.97 2.02
N ALA A 89 0.93 -2.55 3.10
CA ALA A 89 1.50 -2.32 4.41
C ALA A 89 2.83 -3.07 4.49
N ASP A 90 2.84 -4.35 4.11
CA ASP A 90 4.08 -5.10 3.98
C ASP A 90 4.76 -5.04 2.60
N ASN A 91 5.91 -5.71 2.53
CA ASN A 91 6.70 -5.91 1.33
C ASN A 91 5.94 -6.48 0.15
N GLY A 92 6.10 -5.82 -1.01
CA GLY A 92 5.43 -6.22 -2.22
C GLY A 92 5.77 -5.36 -3.43
N PHE A 93 4.89 -5.39 -4.42
CA PHE A 93 4.97 -4.46 -5.53
C PHE A 93 3.60 -4.04 -6.06
N LEU A 94 3.57 -2.84 -6.63
CA LEU A 94 2.47 -2.27 -7.38
C LEU A 94 2.92 -2.08 -8.83
N SER A 95 2.20 -2.66 -9.78
CA SER A 95 2.49 -2.56 -11.22
C SER A 95 1.38 -1.84 -11.96
N TYR A 96 1.76 -0.95 -12.88
CA TYR A 96 0.85 -0.06 -13.60
C TYR A 96 1.05 -0.16 -15.11
N ASN A 97 -0.05 0.00 -15.85
CA ASN A 97 -0.02 0.03 -17.30
C ASN A 97 0.45 1.40 -17.85
N ALA A 98 0.37 1.58 -19.18
CA ALA A 98 0.87 2.80 -19.83
C ALA A 98 0.02 4.04 -19.56
N ASP A 99 -1.24 3.83 -19.19
CA ASP A 99 -2.23 4.86 -18.90
C ASP A 99 -2.28 5.21 -17.40
N GLY A 100 -1.46 4.53 -16.57
CA GLY A 100 -1.39 4.75 -15.13
C GLY A 100 -2.40 3.95 -14.30
N HIS A 101 -3.13 3.02 -14.92
CA HIS A 101 -4.01 2.12 -14.16
C HIS A 101 -3.20 1.02 -13.47
N LEU A 102 -3.51 0.76 -12.20
CA LEU A 102 -3.00 -0.40 -11.47
C LEU A 102 -3.46 -1.67 -12.20
N ILE A 103 -2.54 -2.61 -12.42
CA ILE A 103 -2.82 -3.92 -13.05
C ILE A 103 -2.51 -5.09 -12.10
N LEU A 104 -1.60 -4.90 -11.14
CA LEU A 104 -1.25 -5.91 -10.15
C LEU A 104 -0.73 -5.24 -8.88
N ALA A 105 -1.35 -5.58 -7.75
CA ALA A 105 -0.82 -5.38 -6.39
C ALA A 105 -0.54 -6.75 -5.79
N ARG A 106 0.63 -6.97 -5.19
CA ARG A 106 1.01 -8.29 -4.65
C ARG A 106 2.06 -8.19 -3.55
N THR A 107 1.86 -8.92 -2.44
CA THR A 107 2.90 -9.13 -1.44
C THR A 107 3.98 -10.11 -1.92
N THR A 108 5.22 -9.89 -1.51
CA THR A 108 6.37 -10.69 -1.96
C THR A 108 6.97 -11.57 -0.87
N GLN A 109 6.81 -11.19 0.39
CA GLN A 109 7.29 -11.96 1.54
C GLN A 109 6.12 -12.60 2.27
N GLU A 110 5.95 -13.92 2.13
CA GLU A 110 4.83 -14.63 2.76
C GLU A 110 5.07 -14.95 4.25
N THR A 111 6.32 -14.85 4.71
CA THR A 111 6.75 -15.25 6.06
C THR A 111 7.40 -14.15 6.86
N LEU A 112 7.63 -12.98 6.26
CA LEU A 112 8.20 -11.81 6.90
C LEU A 112 7.21 -10.67 6.77
N GLY A 113 7.09 -9.88 7.84
CA GLY A 113 6.22 -8.71 7.96
C GLY A 113 6.02 -8.36 9.44
N GLY A 114 5.20 -7.36 9.72
CA GLY A 114 4.84 -6.96 11.08
C GLY A 114 3.35 -6.71 11.24
N ASP A 115 2.94 -6.25 12.43
CA ASP A 115 1.55 -5.92 12.74
C ASP A 115 1.26 -4.47 12.31
N ASP A 116 0.57 -4.28 11.17
CA ASP A 116 0.41 -2.95 10.57
C ASP A 116 -0.88 -2.22 10.97
N GLU A 117 -0.83 -0.89 11.00
CA GLU A 117 -2.00 0.00 11.12
C GLU A 117 -2.16 0.88 9.87
N VAL A 118 -3.23 0.64 9.10
CA VAL A 118 -3.57 1.42 7.90
C VAL A 118 -4.89 2.15 8.10
N THR A 119 -4.86 3.49 8.01
CA THR A 119 -6.06 4.34 8.06
C THR A 119 -6.14 5.23 6.81
N LEU A 120 -7.09 4.93 5.93
CA LEU A 120 -7.29 5.69 4.69
C LEU A 120 -8.55 6.54 4.72
N GLY A 121 -8.45 7.72 4.13
CA GLY A 121 -9.56 8.66 3.96
C GLY A 121 -10.59 8.21 2.92
N GLU A 122 -11.47 9.14 2.56
CA GLU A 122 -12.50 8.92 1.52
C GLU A 122 -11.84 8.70 0.15
N GLY A 123 -12.41 7.85 -0.70
CA GLY A 123 -11.84 7.50 -2.02
C GLY A 123 -11.92 6.00 -2.28
N ASP A 124 -11.67 5.59 -3.51
CA ASP A 124 -11.63 4.16 -3.88
C ASP A 124 -10.22 3.62 -3.62
N ASN A 125 -10.02 2.92 -2.50
CA ASN A 125 -8.70 2.47 -2.06
C ASN A 125 -8.41 1.00 -2.42
N THR A 126 -7.14 0.68 -2.64
CA THR A 126 -6.64 -0.71 -2.69
C THR A 126 -5.64 -0.94 -1.57
N VAL A 127 -5.89 -1.92 -0.71
CA VAL A 127 -5.00 -2.24 0.42
C VAL A 127 -4.69 -3.73 0.45
N ILE A 128 -3.42 -4.07 0.65
CA ILE A 128 -3.00 -5.39 1.13
C ILE A 128 -2.21 -5.17 2.42
N GLY A 129 -2.63 -5.81 3.53
CA GLY A 129 -1.93 -5.76 4.82
C GLY A 129 -0.62 -6.52 4.71
N GLY A 130 -0.66 -7.83 4.96
CA GLY A 130 0.46 -8.71 4.64
C GLY A 130 0.62 -9.83 5.64
N LYS A 131 1.82 -9.98 6.18
CA LYS A 131 2.16 -10.91 7.24
C LYS A 131 2.10 -10.17 8.59
N GLY A 132 0.92 -10.19 9.20
CA GLY A 132 0.75 -9.61 10.53
C GLY A 132 -0.64 -9.81 11.09
N ASN A 133 -0.89 -9.21 12.25
CA ASN A 133 -2.23 -8.93 12.76
C ASN A 133 -2.64 -7.52 12.34
N ASP A 134 -2.88 -7.34 11.04
CA ASP A 134 -3.06 -6.02 10.47
C ASP A 134 -4.43 -5.41 10.82
N VAL A 135 -4.43 -4.11 11.09
CA VAL A 135 -5.62 -3.30 11.34
C VAL A 135 -5.80 -2.32 10.20
N ILE A 136 -6.83 -2.54 9.38
CA ILE A 136 -7.12 -1.72 8.21
C ILE A 136 -8.48 -1.02 8.40
N THR A 137 -8.46 0.31 8.33
CA THR A 137 -9.63 1.18 8.39
C THR A 137 -9.68 2.06 7.14
N THR A 138 -10.78 2.00 6.39
CA THR A 138 -11.03 2.89 5.24
C THR A 138 -12.32 3.69 5.47
N ALA A 139 -12.40 4.88 4.89
CA ALA A 139 -13.62 5.70 4.89
C ALA A 139 -14.57 5.30 3.74
N ASN A 140 -15.47 6.17 3.27
CA ASN A 140 -16.36 5.76 2.17
C ASN A 140 -15.62 5.67 0.83
N GLY A 141 -16.05 4.71 0.02
CA GLY A 141 -15.53 4.46 -1.32
C GLY A 141 -15.79 3.01 -1.73
N MET A 142 -15.35 2.64 -2.94
CA MET A 142 -15.26 1.26 -3.39
C MET A 142 -13.86 0.73 -3.09
N ASP A 143 -13.66 0.23 -1.87
CA ASP A 143 -12.36 -0.28 -1.46
C ASP A 143 -12.15 -1.77 -1.81
N HIS A 144 -10.93 -2.12 -2.22
CA HIS A 144 -10.46 -3.49 -2.37
C HIS A 144 -9.41 -3.79 -1.30
N ILE A 145 -9.74 -4.64 -0.34
CA ILE A 145 -8.90 -4.92 0.82
C ILE A 145 -8.61 -6.42 0.91
N ILE A 146 -7.33 -6.77 0.99
CA ILE A 146 -6.86 -8.06 1.47
C ILE A 146 -6.16 -7.80 2.81
N GLY A 147 -6.65 -8.43 3.87
CA GLY A 147 -6.08 -8.23 5.20
C GLY A 147 -4.71 -8.89 5.37
N ASP A 148 -4.52 -10.07 4.80
CA ASP A 148 -3.26 -10.82 4.88
C ASP A 148 -2.45 -10.72 3.57
N ASN A 149 -1.50 -11.63 3.40
CA ASN A 149 -0.77 -11.83 2.16
C ASN A 149 -1.68 -12.17 0.98
N GLY A 150 -1.43 -11.54 -0.17
CA GLY A 150 -2.22 -11.81 -1.34
C GLY A 150 -1.84 -11.03 -2.58
N GLN A 151 -2.73 -11.09 -3.56
CA GLN A 151 -2.63 -10.31 -4.78
C GLN A 151 -4.02 -9.85 -5.26
N ILE A 152 -4.04 -8.68 -5.88
CA ILE A 152 -5.20 -8.10 -6.56
C ILE A 152 -4.79 -7.81 -8.00
N GLN A 153 -5.54 -8.36 -8.94
CA GLN A 153 -5.34 -8.20 -10.38
C GLN A 153 -6.47 -7.40 -10.99
N TYR A 154 -6.09 -6.44 -11.84
CA TYR A 154 -7.01 -5.59 -12.59
C TYR A 154 -6.80 -5.78 -14.11
N ASP A 155 -7.81 -5.42 -14.90
CA ASP A 155 -7.68 -5.33 -16.35
C ASP A 155 -6.99 -4.02 -16.78
N SER A 156 -6.85 -3.81 -18.09
CA SER A 156 -6.19 -2.62 -18.63
C SER A 156 -6.93 -1.30 -18.34
N ASN A 157 -8.18 -1.36 -17.88
CA ASN A 157 -8.98 -0.19 -17.54
C ASN A 157 -9.06 0.04 -16.02
N GLY A 158 -8.25 -0.69 -15.23
CA GLY A 158 -8.29 -0.61 -13.77
C GLY A 158 -9.52 -1.28 -13.15
N ILE A 159 -10.21 -2.18 -13.87
CA ILE A 159 -11.35 -2.91 -13.33
C ILE A 159 -10.88 -4.20 -12.68
N LEU A 160 -11.34 -4.47 -11.46
CA LEU A 160 -10.98 -5.66 -10.70
C LEU A 160 -11.33 -6.94 -11.47
N VAL A 161 -10.34 -7.81 -11.65
CA VAL A 161 -10.49 -9.13 -12.28
C VAL A 161 -10.43 -10.25 -11.23
N GLN A 162 -9.52 -10.14 -10.28
CA GLN A 162 -9.29 -11.17 -9.27
C GLN A 162 -8.67 -10.56 -8.00
N ALA A 163 -9.12 -11.02 -6.84
CA ALA A 163 -8.42 -10.87 -5.57
C ALA A 163 -8.22 -12.26 -4.95
N LYS A 164 -7.04 -12.50 -4.37
CA LYS A 164 -6.69 -13.80 -3.78
C LYS A 164 -5.70 -13.64 -2.63
N THR A 165 -5.99 -14.27 -1.49
CA THR A 165 -5.03 -14.52 -0.41
C THR A 165 -4.06 -15.65 -0.79
N THR A 166 -2.79 -15.52 -0.43
CA THR A 166 -1.74 -16.50 -0.78
C THR A 166 -1.32 -17.38 0.39
N THR A 167 -1.69 -17.02 1.62
CA THR A 167 -1.40 -17.79 2.83
C THR A 167 -2.70 -18.26 3.51
N PHE A 168 -2.63 -19.35 4.28
CA PHE A 168 -3.80 -20.00 4.91
C PHE A 168 -3.87 -19.82 6.43
N ASP A 169 -2.93 -19.07 7.00
CA ASP A 169 -2.71 -19.01 8.44
C ASP A 169 -2.35 -17.58 8.80
N GLN A 170 -3.35 -16.71 9.05
CA GLN A 170 -3.30 -15.50 9.89
C GLN A 170 -4.70 -14.82 9.92
N ALA A 171 -4.89 -13.89 10.86
CA ALA A 171 -6.18 -13.25 11.12
C ALA A 171 -6.05 -11.71 11.08
N ALA A 172 -6.19 -11.12 9.91
CA ALA A 172 -6.36 -9.68 9.79
C ALA A 172 -7.74 -9.20 10.31
N ARG A 173 -7.79 -7.97 10.84
CA ARG A 173 -9.04 -7.33 11.29
C ARG A 173 -9.36 -6.11 10.44
N ILE A 174 -10.32 -6.27 9.53
CA ILE A 174 -10.84 -5.17 8.70
C ILE A 174 -11.98 -4.45 9.44
N LEU A 175 -11.86 -3.13 9.61
CA LEU A 175 -12.90 -2.29 10.21
C LEU A 175 -13.45 -1.30 9.17
N SER A 176 -14.48 -1.71 8.41
CA SER A 176 -15.21 -0.81 7.49
C SER A 176 -16.32 -0.04 8.20
N MET A 177 -16.46 1.27 7.97
CA MET A 177 -17.63 2.05 8.40
C MET A 177 -18.58 2.33 7.21
N LEU A 178 -19.63 1.50 7.06
CA LEU A 178 -20.83 1.64 6.18
C LEU A 178 -20.71 1.12 4.71
N PRO A 179 -21.84 0.72 4.07
CA PRO A 179 -21.90 -0.59 3.41
C PRO A 179 -21.74 -0.53 1.89
N THR A 180 -20.56 -0.91 1.40
CA THR A 180 -20.31 -1.71 0.18
C THR A 180 -18.79 -1.83 0.11
N VAL A 181 -18.16 -2.91 0.57
CA VAL A 181 -17.71 -4.02 -0.30
C VAL A 181 -17.71 -5.36 0.46
N ARG A 182 -18.04 -6.45 -0.24
CA ARG A 182 -17.81 -7.84 0.17
C ARG A 182 -16.53 -8.34 -0.47
N THR A 183 -15.64 -8.92 0.33
CA THR A 183 -14.95 -10.20 0.02
C THR A 183 -14.58 -10.88 1.33
N TRP A 184 -14.80 -12.20 1.38
CA TRP A 184 -14.60 -13.08 2.55
C TRP A 184 -13.36 -13.95 2.33
N CYS A 185 -12.75 -14.32 3.48
CA CYS A 185 -11.73 -15.35 3.69
C CYS A 185 -10.30 -15.02 3.27
#